data_AF-A0A3D0JW65-F1
#
_entry.id   AF-A0A3D0JW65-F1
#
_cell.length_a   1.000
_cell.length_b   1.000
_cell.length_c   1.000
_cell.angle_alpha   90.00
_cell.angle_beta   90.00
_cell.angle_gamma   90.00
#
_symmetry.space_group_name_H-M   'P 1'
#
loop_
_entity.id
_entity.type
_entity.pdbx_description
1 polymer ?
#
loop_
_entity_poly.entity_id
_entity_poly.type
_entity_poly.pdbx_seq_one_letter_code
_entity_poly.pdbx_strand_id
1 'polypeptide(L)'
;MRQLSAILALWPGITACVQAAEPITPGLNYPRTGPYKEEGLAQMRGALLAIDEINAQGGVLGRPLRLSSKDTASRPAKAEKNVDKLAAEGAAMLFGGSSSAVAIAAGKRAKEHGLLYFGTLTYSNDTTGKDGHRYMFRECNNAWMSAKVLGQYLSKTLPNKRYFYVTADYTWGHTTEASLRQATASDNAAQHAGVHVPFPGARLADYQDALTQAAASNADILALVLFGEDLVRAMRIAHDLGLTSRMQIIAPNLTQSMVEQAGPNLMQGVIGTEPWTWRVPALEKSARGEAFVQSFKTRYEMYPSSSAASAYSIVQQWADAAKRANSLDSEALIKALEGHRYTLLKDEQQWRPFDHQNLQTVYAVKVKPRDEVLKDPLKQDYFEIVDRLDASAALPSLSEWQAERRAGGQPLTLQ
;
A
#
# COMPACT_ATOMS: atom_id res chain seq x y z
N MET A 1 -19.54 10.59 -82.86
CA MET A 1 -19.43 9.75 -81.65
C MET A 1 -17.94 9.67 -81.30
N ARG A 2 -17.51 10.35 -80.23
CA ARG A 2 -16.11 10.37 -79.76
C ARG A 2 -15.98 9.33 -78.65
N GLN A 3 -15.11 8.33 -78.82
CA GLN A 3 -14.77 7.38 -77.76
C GLN A 3 -13.60 7.94 -76.93
N LEU A 4 -13.85 8.15 -75.65
CA LEU A 4 -12.86 8.52 -74.64
C LEU A 4 -12.42 7.22 -73.93
N SER A 5 -11.18 6.81 -74.13
CA SER A 5 -10.55 5.71 -73.39
C SER A 5 -9.97 6.27 -72.09
N ALA A 6 -10.55 5.89 -70.95
CA ALA A 6 -10.03 6.20 -69.63
C ALA A 6 -9.01 5.13 -69.20
N ILE A 7 -7.76 5.54 -68.96
CA ILE A 7 -6.71 4.69 -68.39
C ILE A 7 -6.81 4.80 -66.86
N LEU A 8 -7.22 3.72 -66.20
CA LEU A 8 -7.12 3.58 -64.74
C LEU A 8 -5.66 3.28 -64.37
N ALA A 9 -5.00 4.22 -63.71
CA ALA A 9 -3.72 3.98 -63.05
C ALA A 9 -3.97 3.31 -61.68
N LEU A 10 -3.64 2.02 -61.59
CA LEU A 10 -3.59 1.29 -60.31
C LEU A 10 -2.32 1.70 -59.56
N TRP A 11 -2.48 2.51 -58.50
CA TRP A 11 -1.43 2.83 -57.56
C TRP A 11 -1.28 1.65 -56.58
N PRO A 12 -0.12 0.98 -56.49
CA PRO A 12 0.10 -0.03 -55.47
C PRO A 12 0.22 0.70 -54.12
N GLY A 13 -0.85 0.66 -53.33
CA GLY A 13 -0.83 1.10 -51.94
C GLY A 13 0.10 0.19 -51.15
N ILE A 14 1.27 0.69 -50.80
CA ILE A 14 2.18 0.06 -49.83
C ILE A 14 1.43 0.01 -48.50
N THR A 15 0.79 -1.12 -48.22
CA THR A 15 0.25 -1.41 -46.90
C THR A 15 1.44 -1.77 -46.04
N ALA A 16 2.01 -0.78 -45.36
CA ALA A 16 2.95 -1.02 -44.28
C ALA A 16 2.21 -1.88 -43.23
N CYS A 17 2.55 -3.17 -43.17
CA CYS A 17 2.15 -4.01 -42.05
C CYS A 17 2.80 -3.41 -40.81
N VAL A 18 2.04 -2.64 -40.04
CA VAL A 18 2.44 -2.22 -38.70
C VAL A 18 2.55 -3.50 -37.88
N GLN A 19 3.77 -4.03 -37.76
CA GLN A 19 4.05 -5.15 -36.88
C GLN A 19 3.71 -4.70 -35.48
N ALA A 20 2.67 -5.31 -34.88
CA ALA A 20 2.22 -4.95 -33.55
C ALA A 20 3.41 -5.07 -32.59
N ALA A 21 3.78 -3.94 -31.97
CA ALA A 21 4.95 -3.90 -31.11
C ALA A 21 4.75 -4.85 -29.91
N GLU A 22 5.77 -5.66 -29.59
CA GLU A 22 5.66 -6.63 -28.51
C GLU A 22 5.29 -5.95 -27.18
N PRO A 23 4.27 -6.43 -26.45
CA PRO A 23 3.85 -5.78 -25.21
C PRO A 23 4.97 -5.74 -24.16
N ILE A 24 5.00 -4.68 -23.37
CA ILE A 24 5.84 -4.62 -22.17
C ILE A 24 5.07 -5.27 -21.02
N THR A 25 5.74 -6.10 -20.22
CA THR A 25 5.08 -6.91 -19.19
C THR A 25 5.38 -6.38 -17.77
N PRO A 26 4.47 -5.65 -17.11
CA PRO A 26 4.53 -5.47 -15.66
C PRO A 26 4.20 -6.78 -14.94
N GLY A 27 4.97 -7.14 -13.90
CA GLY A 27 4.74 -8.36 -13.12
C GLY A 27 4.17 -8.10 -11.72
N LEU A 28 2.91 -8.45 -11.50
CA LEU A 28 2.23 -8.33 -10.20
C LEU A 28 2.42 -9.58 -9.32
N ASN A 29 3.20 -9.45 -8.25
CA ASN A 29 3.44 -10.50 -7.26
C ASN A 29 2.65 -10.19 -5.98
N TYR A 30 1.47 -10.79 -5.83
CA TYR A 30 0.46 -10.34 -4.88
C TYR A 30 -0.31 -11.51 -4.24
N PRO A 31 -0.91 -11.34 -3.05
CA PRO A 31 -1.75 -12.39 -2.45
C PRO A 31 -3.11 -12.45 -3.13
N ARG A 32 -3.33 -13.48 -3.96
CA ARG A 32 -4.65 -13.79 -4.51
C ARG A 32 -5.43 -14.74 -3.59
N THR A 33 -4.73 -15.44 -2.71
CA THR A 33 -5.27 -16.34 -1.69
C THR A 33 -4.67 -16.03 -0.32
N GLY A 34 -5.28 -16.57 0.74
CA GLY A 34 -4.83 -16.38 2.12
C GLY A 34 -5.36 -15.08 2.76
N PRO A 35 -4.81 -14.67 3.90
CA PRO A 35 -5.42 -13.70 4.81
C PRO A 35 -5.47 -12.26 4.29
N TYR A 36 -4.79 -11.97 3.18
CA TYR A 36 -4.71 -10.64 2.56
C TYR A 36 -5.27 -10.63 1.13
N LYS A 37 -6.15 -11.59 0.83
CA LYS A 37 -6.74 -11.77 -0.51
C LYS A 37 -7.47 -10.52 -0.98
N GLU A 38 -8.24 -9.86 -0.11
CA GLU A 38 -9.05 -8.72 -0.52
C GLU A 38 -8.18 -7.51 -0.89
N GLU A 39 -7.11 -7.25 -0.13
CA GLU A 39 -6.10 -6.25 -0.46
C GLU A 39 -5.41 -6.57 -1.80
N GLY A 40 -5.08 -7.84 -2.03
CA GLY A 40 -4.45 -8.26 -3.28
C GLY A 40 -5.38 -8.13 -4.49
N LEU A 41 -6.65 -8.50 -4.37
CA LEU A 41 -7.63 -8.29 -5.44
C LEU A 41 -7.83 -6.80 -5.76
N ALA A 42 -7.79 -5.93 -4.74
CA ALA A 42 -7.81 -4.49 -4.96
C ALA A 42 -6.57 -3.99 -5.72
N GLN A 43 -5.37 -4.51 -5.41
CA GLN A 43 -4.15 -4.18 -6.17
C GLN A 43 -4.28 -4.58 -7.64
N MET A 44 -4.79 -5.78 -7.93
CA MET A 44 -5.05 -6.24 -9.30
C MET A 44 -6.00 -5.30 -10.04
N ARG A 45 -7.12 -4.91 -9.42
CA ARG A 45 -8.10 -3.99 -10.02
C ARG A 45 -7.50 -2.62 -10.34
N GLY A 46 -6.70 -2.07 -9.41
CA GLY A 46 -6.00 -0.80 -9.60
C GLY A 46 -4.96 -0.85 -10.72
N ALA A 47 -4.15 -1.91 -10.76
CA ALA A 47 -3.16 -2.13 -11.80
C ALA A 47 -3.78 -2.24 -13.20
N LEU A 48 -4.84 -3.04 -13.34
CA LEU A 48 -5.54 -3.21 -14.62
C LEU A 48 -6.15 -1.91 -15.11
N LEU A 49 -6.72 -1.09 -14.20
CA LEU A 49 -7.27 0.21 -14.57
C LEU A 49 -6.18 1.16 -15.09
N ALA A 50 -5.01 1.22 -14.43
CA ALA A 50 -3.88 2.02 -14.90
C ALA A 50 -3.36 1.54 -16.27
N ILE A 51 -3.22 0.23 -16.45
CA ILE A 51 -2.77 -0.38 -17.70
C ILE A 51 -3.69 -0.03 -18.86
N ASP A 52 -5.01 -0.15 -18.66
CA ASP A 52 -5.98 0.15 -19.71
C ASP A 52 -5.95 1.63 -20.12
N GLU A 53 -5.84 2.54 -19.15
CA GLU A 53 -5.69 3.97 -19.43
C GLU A 53 -4.38 4.31 -20.15
N ILE A 54 -3.26 3.70 -19.76
CA ILE A 54 -1.96 3.88 -20.42
C ILE A 54 -2.02 3.34 -21.85
N ASN A 55 -2.63 2.18 -22.07
CA ASN A 55 -2.78 1.58 -23.38
C ASN A 55 -3.68 2.41 -24.30
N ALA A 56 -4.76 2.98 -23.77
CA ALA A 56 -5.61 3.92 -24.51
C ALA A 56 -4.85 5.19 -24.96
N GLN A 57 -3.75 5.54 -24.28
CA GLN A 57 -2.88 6.66 -24.62
C GLN A 57 -1.67 6.25 -25.49
N GLY A 58 -1.71 5.06 -26.10
CA GLY A 58 -0.63 4.57 -26.98
C GLY A 58 0.49 3.82 -26.25
N GLY A 59 0.32 3.54 -24.95
CA GLY A 59 1.23 2.70 -24.17
C GLY A 59 2.46 3.42 -23.62
N VAL A 60 3.55 2.67 -23.45
CA VAL A 60 4.85 3.13 -22.97
C VAL A 60 5.87 2.91 -24.08
N LEU A 61 6.55 3.98 -24.50
CA LEU A 61 7.49 3.95 -25.62
C LEU A 61 6.88 3.32 -26.90
N GLY A 62 5.61 3.63 -27.17
CA GLY A 62 4.84 3.12 -28.31
C GLY A 62 4.42 1.64 -28.21
N ARG A 63 4.59 1.01 -27.04
CA ARG A 63 4.27 -0.40 -26.81
C ARG A 63 3.14 -0.53 -25.77
N PRO A 64 2.14 -1.40 -26.00
CA PRO A 64 1.11 -1.64 -25.00
C PRO A 64 1.68 -2.39 -23.79
N LEU A 65 1.05 -2.21 -22.63
CA LEU A 65 1.31 -2.97 -21.41
C LEU A 65 0.43 -4.22 -21.35
N ARG A 66 0.99 -5.33 -20.87
CA ARG A 66 0.27 -6.58 -20.58
C ARG A 66 0.68 -7.10 -19.21
N LEU A 67 -0.26 -7.19 -18.27
CA LEU A 67 0.03 -7.65 -16.92
C LEU A 67 0.32 -9.16 -16.89
N SER A 68 1.44 -9.57 -16.28
CA SER A 68 1.59 -10.93 -15.75
C SER A 68 1.41 -10.90 -14.23
N SER A 69 0.79 -11.93 -13.66
CA SER A 69 0.56 -11.97 -12.22
C SER A 69 0.77 -13.35 -11.62
N LYS A 70 1.22 -13.38 -10.35
CA LYS A 70 1.43 -14.61 -9.58
C LYS A 70 0.92 -14.44 -8.15
N ASP A 71 0.29 -15.49 -7.65
CA ASP A 71 -0.24 -15.55 -6.29
C ASP A 71 0.85 -15.88 -5.27
N THR A 72 1.10 -14.99 -4.31
CA THR A 72 2.06 -15.21 -3.22
C THR A 72 1.50 -16.06 -2.09
N ALA A 73 0.17 -16.16 -1.96
CA ALA A 73 -0.51 -16.69 -0.77
C ALA A 73 0.04 -16.13 0.56
N SER A 74 0.61 -14.92 0.54
CA SER A 74 1.32 -14.29 1.65
C SER A 74 2.52 -15.11 2.20
N ARG A 75 3.22 -15.87 1.34
CA ARG A 75 4.38 -16.70 1.72
C ARG A 75 5.68 -16.21 1.05
N PRO A 76 6.74 -15.86 1.81
CA PRO A 76 8.00 -15.33 1.25
C PRO A 76 8.64 -16.24 0.20
N ALA A 77 8.86 -17.53 0.51
CA ALA A 77 9.47 -18.48 -0.43
C ALA A 77 8.65 -18.70 -1.72
N LYS A 78 7.32 -18.51 -1.66
CA LYS A 78 6.48 -18.56 -2.87
C LYS A 78 6.65 -17.28 -3.69
N ALA A 79 6.75 -16.13 -3.03
CA ALA A 79 6.97 -14.85 -3.68
C ALA A 79 8.33 -14.77 -4.40
N GLU A 80 9.41 -15.30 -3.81
CA GLU A 80 10.72 -15.41 -4.49
C GLU A 80 10.63 -16.28 -5.77
N LYS A 81 10.00 -17.46 -5.68
CA LYS A 81 9.78 -18.32 -6.86
C LYS A 81 8.90 -17.66 -7.92
N ASN A 82 7.96 -16.80 -7.51
CA ASN A 82 7.14 -16.04 -8.43
C ASN A 82 7.96 -14.97 -9.16
N VAL A 83 8.92 -14.33 -8.49
CA VAL A 83 9.86 -13.39 -9.11
C VAL A 83 10.63 -14.08 -10.24
N ASP A 84 11.17 -15.28 -10.00
CA ASP A 84 11.89 -16.06 -11.02
C ASP A 84 11.03 -16.32 -12.26
N LYS A 85 9.77 -16.71 -12.04
CA LYS A 85 8.82 -16.96 -13.14
C LYS A 85 8.46 -15.69 -13.90
N LEU A 86 8.25 -14.59 -13.19
CA LEU A 86 7.94 -13.30 -13.81
C LEU A 86 9.13 -12.77 -14.62
N ALA A 87 10.34 -12.91 -14.10
CA ALA A 87 11.57 -12.56 -14.83
C ALA A 87 11.72 -13.41 -16.09
N ALA A 88 11.49 -14.73 -16.01
CA ALA A 88 11.50 -15.63 -17.16
C ALA A 88 10.41 -15.30 -18.20
N GLU A 89 9.30 -14.69 -17.78
CA GLU A 89 8.22 -14.19 -18.65
C GLU A 89 8.53 -12.81 -19.25
N GLY A 90 9.73 -12.25 -19.02
CA GLY A 90 10.15 -10.96 -19.55
C GLY A 90 9.53 -9.77 -18.83
N ALA A 91 9.30 -9.87 -17.52
CA ALA A 91 8.80 -8.75 -16.74
C ALA A 91 9.76 -7.55 -16.79
N ALA A 92 9.25 -6.36 -17.11
CA ALA A 92 10.01 -5.12 -17.17
C ALA A 92 10.14 -4.42 -15.81
N MET A 93 9.25 -4.74 -14.88
CA MET A 93 9.32 -4.38 -13.46
C MET A 93 8.43 -5.32 -12.66
N LEU A 94 8.62 -5.32 -11.35
CA LEU A 94 7.85 -6.11 -10.39
C LEU A 94 7.20 -5.21 -9.34
N PHE A 95 6.03 -5.60 -8.85
CA PHE A 95 5.32 -4.85 -7.83
C PHE A 95 4.32 -5.73 -7.10
N GLY A 96 3.89 -5.27 -5.93
CA GLY A 96 2.87 -5.92 -5.13
C GLY A 96 3.33 -6.21 -3.71
N GLY A 97 2.46 -6.89 -2.97
CA GLY A 97 2.68 -7.29 -1.59
C GLY A 97 1.57 -6.80 -0.67
N SER A 98 1.29 -7.59 0.36
CA SER A 98 0.44 -7.20 1.50
C SER A 98 1.06 -7.58 2.85
N SER A 99 2.30 -8.06 2.80
CA SER A 99 3.13 -8.39 3.96
C SER A 99 4.53 -7.88 3.68
N SER A 100 5.05 -7.06 4.58
CA SER A 100 6.38 -6.48 4.45
C SER A 100 7.47 -7.55 4.31
N ALA A 101 7.37 -8.65 5.06
CA ALA A 101 8.34 -9.76 4.95
C ALA A 101 8.31 -10.44 3.57
N VAL A 102 7.11 -10.61 2.99
CA VAL A 102 6.95 -11.19 1.65
C VAL A 102 7.52 -10.27 0.57
N ALA A 103 7.26 -8.97 0.67
CA ALA A 103 7.78 -7.99 -0.30
C ALA A 103 9.29 -7.77 -0.17
N ILE A 104 9.85 -7.80 1.05
CA ILE A 104 11.30 -7.74 1.27
C ILE A 104 11.99 -8.93 0.59
N ALA A 105 11.46 -10.14 0.78
CA ALA A 105 11.98 -11.35 0.14
C ALA A 105 11.90 -11.25 -1.41
N ALA A 106 10.74 -10.83 -1.93
CA ALA A 106 10.55 -10.65 -3.36
C ALA A 106 11.44 -9.54 -3.94
N GLY A 107 11.61 -8.42 -3.25
CA GLY A 107 12.47 -7.31 -3.66
C GLY A 107 13.94 -7.72 -3.73
N LYS A 108 14.44 -8.44 -2.73
CA LYS A 108 15.81 -9.00 -2.75
C LYS A 108 16.01 -9.91 -3.95
N ARG A 109 15.05 -10.81 -4.22
CA ARG A 109 15.12 -11.67 -5.40
C ARG A 109 15.00 -10.90 -6.72
N ALA A 110 14.19 -9.84 -6.77
CA ALA A 110 14.07 -8.98 -7.96
C ALA A 110 15.38 -8.25 -8.28
N LYS A 111 16.10 -7.78 -7.25
CA LYS A 111 17.44 -7.19 -7.38
C LYS A 111 18.42 -8.15 -8.04
N GLU A 112 18.39 -9.44 -7.72
CA GLU A 112 19.26 -10.45 -8.35
C GLU A 112 19.00 -10.62 -9.86
N HIS A 113 17.78 -10.30 -10.32
CA HIS A 113 17.41 -10.23 -11.74
C HIS A 113 17.61 -8.84 -12.35
N GLY A 114 18.12 -7.86 -11.60
CA GLY A 114 18.25 -6.47 -12.06
C GLY A 114 16.90 -5.77 -12.28
N LEU A 115 15.83 -6.23 -11.64
CA LEU A 115 14.47 -5.69 -11.79
C LEU A 115 14.08 -4.81 -10.61
N LEU A 116 13.47 -3.67 -10.92
CA LEU A 116 12.77 -2.84 -9.93
C LEU A 116 11.65 -3.63 -9.25
N TYR A 117 11.52 -3.48 -7.94
CA TYR A 117 10.38 -3.95 -7.15
C TYR A 117 9.70 -2.78 -6.42
N PHE A 118 8.41 -2.59 -6.67
CA PHE A 118 7.58 -1.59 -5.99
C PHE A 118 6.67 -2.23 -4.93
N GLY A 119 6.91 -1.93 -3.66
CA GLY A 119 6.06 -2.36 -2.55
C GLY A 119 4.75 -1.57 -2.49
N THR A 120 3.62 -2.27 -2.62
CA THR A 120 2.26 -1.68 -2.60
C THR A 120 1.70 -1.52 -1.18
N LEU A 121 1.82 -2.53 -0.32
CA LEU A 121 1.31 -2.49 1.08
C LEU A 121 2.36 -3.08 2.03
N THR A 122 3.47 -2.35 2.17
CA THR A 122 4.69 -2.83 2.83
C THR A 122 5.10 -1.89 3.95
N TYR A 123 4.22 -1.77 4.94
CA TYR A 123 4.28 -0.72 5.96
C TYR A 123 5.44 -0.85 6.97
N SER A 124 6.18 -1.98 7.02
CA SER A 124 7.32 -2.10 7.96
C SER A 124 8.40 -1.09 7.62
N ASN A 125 8.98 -0.43 8.63
CA ASN A 125 10.11 0.48 8.40
C ASN A 125 11.25 -0.20 7.63
N ASP A 126 11.50 -1.48 7.91
CA ASP A 126 12.55 -2.29 7.30
C ASP A 126 12.56 -2.28 5.77
N THR A 127 11.39 -2.21 5.12
CA THR A 127 11.30 -2.35 3.65
C THR A 127 12.09 -1.28 2.88
N THR A 128 12.20 -0.06 3.43
CA THR A 128 13.14 0.96 2.91
C THR A 128 14.21 1.37 3.92
N GLY A 129 14.13 0.85 5.14
CA GLY A 129 15.12 1.01 6.21
C GLY A 129 16.23 -0.03 6.09
N LYS A 130 16.36 -0.92 7.09
CA LYS A 130 17.44 -1.92 7.10
C LYS A 130 17.45 -2.90 5.92
N ASP A 131 16.29 -3.29 5.37
CA ASP A 131 16.23 -4.23 4.24
C ASP A 131 16.10 -3.51 2.88
N GLY A 132 16.10 -2.17 2.88
CA GLY A 132 16.06 -1.36 1.67
C GLY A 132 17.32 -1.55 0.82
N HIS A 133 17.12 -1.59 -0.49
CA HIS A 133 18.16 -1.67 -1.51
C HIS A 133 17.80 -0.83 -2.73
N ARG A 134 18.76 -0.58 -3.63
CA ARG A 134 18.61 0.33 -4.76
C ARG A 134 17.44 -0.01 -5.70
N TYR A 135 17.12 -1.29 -5.86
CA TYR A 135 16.01 -1.74 -6.70
C TYR A 135 14.64 -1.79 -5.99
N MET A 136 14.55 -1.40 -4.71
CA MET A 136 13.28 -1.39 -3.96
C MET A 136 12.74 0.03 -3.88
N PHE A 137 11.49 0.23 -4.26
CA PHE A 137 10.73 1.47 -4.03
C PHE A 137 9.47 1.13 -3.23
N ARG A 138 9.03 2.02 -2.35
CA ARG A 138 7.78 1.82 -1.61
C ARG A 138 6.82 2.98 -1.84
N GLU A 139 5.68 2.67 -2.46
CA GLU A 139 4.65 3.67 -2.73
C GLU A 139 3.84 4.01 -1.49
N CYS A 140 3.48 3.04 -0.65
CA CYS A 140 2.66 3.32 0.52
C CYS A 140 3.46 3.99 1.65
N ASN A 141 2.75 4.44 2.69
CA ASN A 141 3.39 4.91 3.91
C ASN A 141 4.11 3.78 4.67
N ASN A 142 4.93 4.15 5.65
CA ASN A 142 5.56 3.22 6.59
C ASN A 142 5.04 3.39 8.02
N ALA A 143 5.52 2.54 8.92
CA ALA A 143 5.14 2.51 10.32
C ALA A 143 5.45 3.84 11.04
N TRP A 144 6.58 4.49 10.74
CA TRP A 144 6.88 5.84 11.25
C TRP A 144 5.81 6.86 10.87
N MET A 145 5.43 6.91 9.59
CA MET A 145 4.44 7.89 9.10
C MET A 145 3.07 7.63 9.75
N SER A 146 2.63 6.36 9.82
CA SER A 146 1.40 5.97 10.51
C SER A 146 1.43 6.34 11.99
N ALA A 147 2.52 5.99 12.68
CA ALA A 147 2.67 6.26 14.10
C ALA A 147 2.68 7.76 14.40
N LYS A 148 3.36 8.58 13.60
CA LYS A 148 3.39 10.03 13.80
C LYS A 148 2.02 10.67 13.66
N VAL A 149 1.26 10.37 12.60
CA VAL A 149 -0.07 10.99 12.43
C VAL A 149 -1.05 10.50 13.49
N LEU A 150 -0.98 9.21 13.84
CA LEU A 150 -1.84 8.64 14.86
C LEU A 150 -1.48 9.16 16.26
N GLY A 151 -0.20 9.22 16.59
CA GLY A 151 0.31 9.77 17.86
C GLY A 151 0.01 11.25 18.01
N GLN A 152 0.11 12.03 16.93
CA GLN A 152 -0.32 13.44 16.89
C GLN A 152 -1.80 13.57 17.25
N TYR A 153 -2.68 12.80 16.60
CA TYR A 153 -4.10 12.86 16.85
C TYR A 153 -4.46 12.40 18.27
N LEU A 154 -3.89 11.27 18.72
CA LEU A 154 -4.15 10.70 20.05
C LEU A 154 -3.64 11.61 21.16
N SER A 155 -2.47 12.22 21.01
CA SER A 155 -1.94 13.15 22.04
C SER A 155 -2.80 14.39 22.19
N LYS A 156 -3.45 14.86 21.11
CA LYS A 156 -4.37 16.01 21.15
C LYS A 156 -5.73 15.63 21.76
N THR A 157 -6.26 14.45 21.44
CA THR A 157 -7.66 14.08 21.72
C THR A 157 -7.85 13.15 22.91
N LEU A 158 -6.84 12.34 23.20
CA LEU A 158 -6.80 11.33 24.27
C LEU A 158 -5.44 11.40 25.01
N PRO A 159 -5.10 12.55 25.62
CA PRO A 159 -3.85 12.67 26.37
C PRO A 159 -3.85 11.78 27.63
N ASN A 160 -2.65 11.38 28.07
CA ASN A 160 -2.41 10.68 29.33
C ASN A 160 -3.16 9.35 29.48
N LYS A 161 -3.34 8.61 28.38
CA LYS A 161 -4.01 7.32 28.36
C LYS A 161 -3.06 6.15 28.51
N ARG A 162 -3.50 5.09 29.19
CA ARG A 162 -2.78 3.81 29.25
C ARG A 162 -3.11 2.97 28.04
N TYR A 163 -2.10 2.26 27.53
CA TYR A 163 -2.21 1.46 26.31
C TYR A 163 -2.04 -0.02 26.65
N PHE A 164 -2.76 -0.87 25.93
CA PHE A 164 -2.46 -2.29 25.85
C PHE A 164 -2.24 -2.67 24.39
N TYR A 165 -1.09 -3.26 24.08
CA TYR A 165 -0.71 -3.62 22.73
C TYR A 165 -0.96 -5.11 22.45
N VAL A 166 -1.62 -5.41 21.35
CA VAL A 166 -1.68 -6.76 20.77
C VAL A 166 -1.03 -6.69 19.40
N THR A 167 0.15 -7.28 19.27
CA THR A 167 1.02 -7.06 18.11
C THR A 167 1.35 -8.37 17.41
N ALA A 168 1.24 -8.41 16.09
CA ALA A 168 1.69 -9.55 15.30
C ALA A 168 3.23 -9.71 15.38
N ASP A 169 3.70 -10.92 15.71
CA ASP A 169 5.12 -11.24 15.94
C ASP A 169 5.91 -11.37 14.62
N TYR A 170 6.15 -10.24 13.96
CA TYR A 170 7.03 -10.10 12.79
C TYR A 170 7.42 -8.65 12.56
N THR A 171 8.30 -8.42 11.57
CA THR A 171 8.89 -7.10 11.23
C THR A 171 7.88 -5.94 11.23
N TRP A 172 6.71 -6.07 10.61
CA TRP A 172 5.73 -4.98 10.58
C TRP A 172 5.14 -4.70 11.95
N GLY A 173 4.74 -5.73 12.70
CA GLY A 173 4.19 -5.54 14.04
C GLY A 173 5.20 -4.89 14.97
N HIS A 174 6.44 -5.38 14.99
CA HIS A 174 7.50 -4.82 15.84
C HIS A 174 7.84 -3.37 15.50
N THR A 175 8.01 -3.06 14.21
CA THR A 175 8.33 -1.68 13.80
C THR A 175 7.16 -0.73 14.03
N THR A 176 5.92 -1.20 13.87
CA THR A 176 4.70 -0.41 14.12
C THR A 176 4.46 -0.16 15.61
N GLU A 177 4.59 -1.18 16.46
CA GLU A 177 4.50 -1.02 17.91
C GLU A 177 5.58 -0.06 18.41
N ALA A 178 6.84 -0.26 18.04
CA ALA A 178 7.94 0.60 18.45
C ALA A 178 7.72 2.06 18.02
N SER A 179 7.33 2.27 16.76
CA SER A 179 7.07 3.63 16.24
C SER A 179 5.89 4.28 16.96
N LEU A 180 4.82 3.53 17.23
CA LEU A 180 3.65 4.03 17.93
C LEU A 180 3.95 4.36 19.39
N ARG A 181 4.71 3.52 20.09
CA ARG A 181 5.13 3.76 21.47
C ARG A 181 5.88 5.07 21.61
N GLN A 182 6.84 5.30 20.72
CA GLN A 182 7.58 6.57 20.68
C GLN A 182 6.66 7.76 20.36
N ALA A 183 5.77 7.62 19.38
CA ALA A 183 4.88 8.71 18.96
C ALA A 183 3.81 9.07 20.01
N THR A 184 3.48 8.16 20.93
CA THR A 184 2.52 8.38 22.02
C THR A 184 3.18 8.45 23.41
N ALA A 185 4.52 8.44 23.48
CA ALA A 185 5.29 8.41 24.73
C ALA A 185 4.87 7.26 25.68
N SER A 186 4.64 6.07 25.12
CA SER A 186 4.16 4.88 25.84
C SER A 186 5.19 3.74 25.89
N ASP A 187 6.47 4.09 25.94
CA ASP A 187 7.60 3.14 25.99
C ASP A 187 7.69 2.38 27.33
N ASN A 188 7.10 2.91 28.41
CA ASN A 188 7.10 2.25 29.71
C ASN A 188 6.17 1.03 29.72
N ALA A 189 6.71 -0.15 29.47
CA ALA A 189 5.97 -1.41 29.42
C ALA A 189 5.20 -1.76 30.72
N ALA A 190 5.63 -1.26 31.88
CA ALA A 190 4.90 -1.47 33.14
C ALA A 190 3.58 -0.69 33.18
N GLN A 191 3.52 0.45 32.49
CA GLN A 191 2.32 1.29 32.37
C GLN A 191 1.52 0.97 31.09
N HIS A 192 2.21 0.52 30.05
CA HIS A 192 1.70 0.28 28.71
C HIS A 192 2.02 -1.15 28.26
N ALA A 193 1.39 -2.12 28.90
CA ALA A 193 1.65 -3.54 28.66
C ALA A 193 1.35 -3.95 27.21
N GLY A 194 1.91 -5.07 26.77
CA GLY A 194 1.65 -5.61 25.45
C GLY A 194 1.97 -7.09 25.36
N VAL A 195 1.37 -7.75 24.37
CA VAL A 195 1.58 -9.15 24.05
C VAL A 195 1.78 -9.32 22.55
N HIS A 196 2.60 -10.29 22.19
CA HIS A 196 2.88 -10.64 20.81
C HIS A 196 2.10 -11.91 20.44
N VAL A 197 1.37 -11.86 19.32
CA VAL A 197 0.63 -13.01 18.78
C VAL A 197 1.43 -13.65 17.64
N PRO A 198 1.52 -14.99 17.56
CA PRO A 198 2.33 -15.67 16.56
C PRO A 198 2.00 -15.26 15.12
N PHE A 199 3.02 -15.05 14.28
CA PHE A 199 2.82 -14.75 12.86
C PHE A 199 3.81 -15.49 11.96
N PRO A 200 3.37 -16.15 10.86
CA PRO A 200 1.97 -16.39 10.49
C PRO A 200 1.36 -17.53 11.32
N GLY A 201 0.02 -17.62 11.30
CA GLY A 201 -0.67 -18.82 11.79
C GLY A 201 -1.09 -18.79 13.27
N ALA A 202 -1.22 -17.61 13.87
CA ALA A 202 -1.92 -17.48 15.15
C ALA A 202 -3.31 -18.16 15.09
N ARG A 203 -3.61 -18.89 16.15
CA ARG A 203 -4.87 -19.60 16.37
C ARG A 203 -5.84 -18.68 17.10
N LEU A 204 -7.11 -19.06 17.08
CA LEU A 204 -8.16 -18.31 17.80
C LEU A 204 -7.84 -18.13 19.29
N ALA A 205 -7.30 -19.18 19.94
CA ALA A 205 -6.91 -19.15 21.34
C ALA A 205 -5.85 -18.08 21.64
N ASP A 206 -4.88 -17.89 20.72
CA ASP A 206 -3.81 -16.90 20.92
C ASP A 206 -4.39 -15.46 20.96
N TYR A 207 -5.44 -15.18 20.16
CA TYR A 207 -6.17 -13.91 20.22
C TYR A 207 -7.05 -13.78 21.46
N GLN A 208 -7.71 -14.86 21.88
CA GLN A 208 -8.54 -14.87 23.10
C GLN A 208 -7.69 -14.59 24.34
N ASP A 209 -6.54 -15.25 24.47
CA ASP A 209 -5.60 -15.06 25.57
C ASP A 209 -5.05 -13.62 25.60
N ALA A 210 -4.71 -13.06 24.44
CA ALA A 210 -4.25 -11.68 24.33
C ALA A 210 -5.32 -10.67 24.76
N LEU A 211 -6.58 -10.86 24.33
CA LEU A 211 -7.67 -9.92 24.61
C LEU A 211 -8.24 -10.07 26.02
N THR A 212 -8.15 -11.26 26.63
CA THR A 212 -8.44 -11.44 28.06
C THR A 212 -7.40 -10.70 28.92
N GLN A 213 -6.12 -10.72 28.55
CA GLN A 213 -5.10 -9.91 29.22
C GLN A 213 -5.36 -8.40 29.04
N ALA A 214 -5.76 -7.98 27.83
CA ALA A 214 -6.18 -6.60 27.59
C ALA A 214 -7.33 -6.18 28.52
N ALA A 215 -8.34 -7.04 28.67
CA ALA A 215 -9.48 -6.80 29.56
C ALA A 215 -9.09 -6.61 31.03
N ALA A 216 -8.02 -7.26 31.48
CA ALA A 216 -7.49 -7.17 32.84
C ALA A 216 -6.48 -6.03 33.06
N SER A 217 -6.03 -5.36 32.00
CA SER A 217 -4.91 -4.41 32.04
C SER A 217 -5.25 -3.01 32.60
N ASN A 218 -6.54 -2.70 32.75
CA ASN A 218 -7.05 -1.35 33.00
C ASN A 218 -6.63 -0.30 31.94
N ALA A 219 -6.14 -0.71 30.76
CA ALA A 219 -5.79 0.24 29.71
C ALA A 219 -7.02 1.01 29.21
N ASP A 220 -6.79 2.26 28.81
CA ASP A 220 -7.81 3.11 28.17
C ASP A 220 -7.87 2.87 26.67
N ILE A 221 -6.72 2.53 26.07
CA ILE A 221 -6.55 2.32 24.63
C ILE A 221 -6.09 0.88 24.38
N LEU A 222 -6.79 0.19 23.49
CA LEU A 222 -6.38 -1.10 22.95
C LEU A 222 -5.76 -0.89 21.57
N ALA A 223 -4.45 -1.04 21.47
CA ALA A 223 -3.71 -0.95 20.22
C ALA A 223 -3.64 -2.33 19.56
N LEU A 224 -4.47 -2.56 18.55
CA LEU A 224 -4.46 -3.76 17.73
C LEU A 224 -3.50 -3.55 16.56
N VAL A 225 -2.23 -3.91 16.76
CA VAL A 225 -1.20 -3.93 15.72
C VAL A 225 -1.32 -5.24 14.93
N LEU A 226 -2.50 -5.41 14.32
CA LEU A 226 -2.94 -6.57 13.56
C LEU A 226 -3.46 -6.11 12.20
N PHE A 227 -3.41 -6.97 11.19
CA PHE A 227 -3.77 -6.63 9.82
C PHE A 227 -4.63 -7.73 9.18
N GLY A 228 -5.51 -7.35 8.25
CA GLY A 228 -6.35 -8.25 7.48
C GLY A 228 -7.30 -9.05 8.37
N GLU A 229 -7.43 -10.33 8.09
CA GLU A 229 -8.30 -11.22 8.87
C GLU A 229 -7.97 -11.29 10.37
N ASP A 230 -6.71 -11.06 10.77
CA ASP A 230 -6.30 -11.12 12.17
C ASP A 230 -6.91 -9.95 12.97
N LEU A 231 -6.96 -8.76 12.39
CA LEU A 231 -7.68 -7.62 12.98
C LEU A 231 -9.18 -7.91 13.06
N VAL A 232 -9.78 -8.48 12.00
CA VAL A 232 -11.21 -8.82 11.97
C VAL A 232 -11.56 -9.83 13.07
N ARG A 233 -10.73 -10.86 13.27
CA ARG A 233 -10.90 -11.85 14.35
C ARG A 233 -10.76 -11.21 15.72
N ALA A 234 -9.71 -10.43 15.94
CA ALA A 234 -9.48 -9.74 17.22
C ALA A 234 -10.62 -8.77 17.57
N MET A 235 -11.15 -8.04 16.59
CA MET A 235 -12.27 -7.13 16.80
C MET A 235 -13.55 -7.85 17.24
N ARG A 236 -13.86 -9.03 16.67
CA ARG A 236 -15.01 -9.83 17.10
C ARG A 236 -14.88 -10.26 18.55
N ILE A 237 -13.72 -10.80 18.93
CA ILE A 237 -13.45 -11.21 20.32
C ILE A 237 -13.47 -10.00 21.26
N ALA A 238 -12.90 -8.86 20.85
CA ALA A 238 -12.90 -7.64 21.63
C ALA A 238 -14.33 -7.15 21.90
N HIS A 239 -15.23 -7.28 20.93
CA HIS A 239 -16.65 -6.98 21.11
C HIS A 239 -17.35 -7.95 22.05
N ASP A 240 -17.12 -9.27 21.90
CA ASP A 240 -17.70 -10.29 22.78
C ASP A 240 -17.26 -10.12 24.24
N LEU A 241 -16.02 -9.65 24.45
CA LEU A 241 -15.48 -9.29 25.77
C LEU A 241 -15.89 -7.88 26.23
N GLY A 242 -16.71 -7.15 25.46
CA GLY A 242 -17.16 -5.79 25.79
C GLY A 242 -16.06 -4.73 25.82
N LEU A 243 -14.90 -4.99 25.19
CA LEU A 243 -13.78 -4.04 25.13
C LEU A 243 -14.08 -2.84 24.24
N THR A 244 -14.87 -3.02 23.18
CA THR A 244 -15.30 -1.94 22.28
C THR A 244 -16.07 -0.82 22.99
N SER A 245 -16.65 -1.11 24.16
CA SER A 245 -17.39 -0.13 24.99
C SER A 245 -16.58 0.42 26.16
N ARG A 246 -15.45 -0.22 26.51
CA ARG A 246 -14.63 0.13 27.69
C ARG A 246 -13.31 0.80 27.32
N MET A 247 -12.83 0.58 26.10
CA MET A 247 -11.53 1.05 25.62
C MET A 247 -11.71 1.72 24.26
N GLN A 248 -10.91 2.74 23.99
CA GLN A 248 -10.74 3.21 22.62
C GLN A 248 -9.86 2.21 21.86
N ILE A 249 -10.37 1.63 20.80
CA ILE A 249 -9.58 0.73 19.95
C ILE A 249 -8.87 1.56 18.88
N ILE A 250 -7.57 1.29 18.68
CA ILE A 250 -6.80 1.83 17.57
C ILE A 250 -6.19 0.71 16.73
N ALA A 251 -6.15 0.91 15.41
CA ALA A 251 -5.53 0.02 14.44
C ALA A 251 -4.55 0.84 13.58
N PRO A 252 -3.22 0.73 13.78
CA PRO A 252 -2.25 1.63 13.14
C PRO A 252 -2.30 1.64 11.62
N ASN A 253 -2.76 0.56 10.99
CA ASN A 253 -3.17 0.51 9.60
C ASN A 253 -4.59 -0.03 9.52
N LEU A 254 -5.51 0.71 8.91
CA LEU A 254 -6.93 0.38 8.91
C LEU A 254 -7.52 0.52 7.52
N THR A 255 -7.57 -0.59 6.76
CA THR A 255 -8.02 -0.54 5.36
C THR A 255 -9.53 -0.59 5.24
N GLN A 256 -10.07 0.01 4.16
CA GLN A 256 -11.47 -0.17 3.74
C GLN A 256 -11.92 -1.64 3.76
N SER A 257 -11.10 -2.56 3.24
CA SER A 257 -11.43 -3.99 3.16
C SER A 257 -11.55 -4.66 4.54
N MET A 258 -10.84 -4.18 5.56
CA MET A 258 -11.00 -4.69 6.92
C MET A 258 -12.33 -4.26 7.53
N VAL A 259 -12.72 -2.99 7.31
CA VAL A 259 -14.01 -2.49 7.79
C VAL A 259 -15.17 -3.21 7.10
N GLU A 260 -15.05 -3.48 5.80
CA GLU A 260 -16.03 -4.24 5.03
C GLU A 260 -16.19 -5.69 5.55
N GLN A 261 -15.07 -6.37 5.83
CA GLN A 261 -15.09 -7.76 6.34
C GLN A 261 -15.57 -7.89 7.80
N ALA A 262 -15.21 -6.94 8.66
CA ALA A 262 -15.64 -6.91 10.06
C ALA A 262 -17.09 -6.40 10.20
N GLY A 263 -17.49 -5.48 9.33
CA GLY A 263 -18.76 -4.77 9.36
C GLY A 263 -18.66 -3.45 10.14
N PRO A 264 -19.29 -2.36 9.65
CA PRO A 264 -19.16 -1.03 10.26
C PRO A 264 -19.76 -0.95 11.68
N ASN A 265 -20.68 -1.85 12.05
CA ASN A 265 -21.19 -1.90 13.43
C ASN A 265 -20.11 -2.25 14.45
N LEU A 266 -19.27 -3.21 14.10
CA LEU A 266 -18.18 -3.71 14.95
C LEU A 266 -17.02 -2.73 14.99
N MET A 267 -16.80 -2.05 13.87
CA MET A 267 -15.64 -1.18 13.66
C MET A 267 -15.91 0.28 14.00
N GLN A 268 -17.15 0.70 14.25
CA GLN A 268 -17.49 2.10 14.53
C GLN A 268 -16.60 2.68 15.63
N GLY A 269 -16.09 3.89 15.41
CA GLY A 269 -15.23 4.57 16.37
C GLY A 269 -13.80 4.05 16.47
N VAL A 270 -13.43 2.94 15.79
CA VAL A 270 -12.02 2.53 15.67
C VAL A 270 -11.25 3.64 14.96
N ILE A 271 -10.12 4.04 15.53
CA ILE A 271 -9.22 5.05 14.96
C ILE A 271 -8.04 4.32 14.33
N GLY A 272 -7.61 4.76 13.15
CA GLY A 272 -6.44 4.19 12.50
C GLY A 272 -5.79 5.15 11.53
N THR A 273 -4.97 4.62 10.62
CA THR A 273 -4.39 5.41 9.53
C THR A 273 -4.58 4.75 8.18
N GLU A 274 -4.77 5.61 7.18
CA GLU A 274 -4.84 5.26 5.75
C GLU A 274 -3.94 6.23 4.97
N PRO A 275 -3.10 5.75 4.04
CA PRO A 275 -2.37 6.65 3.14
C PRO A 275 -3.31 7.34 2.14
N TRP A 276 -4.49 6.77 1.88
CA TRP A 276 -5.46 7.28 0.92
C TRP A 276 -6.84 6.69 1.15
N THR A 277 -7.90 7.46 0.94
CA THR A 277 -9.29 6.96 0.84
C THR A 277 -9.95 7.59 -0.38
N TRP A 278 -11.05 7.02 -0.87
CA TRP A 278 -11.77 7.59 -2.02
C TRP A 278 -12.32 9.01 -1.79
N ARG A 279 -12.35 9.48 -0.53
CA ARG A 279 -12.69 10.86 -0.15
C ARG A 279 -11.52 11.84 -0.29
N VAL A 280 -10.27 11.35 -0.24
CA VAL A 280 -9.05 12.18 -0.30
C VAL A 280 -8.96 13.03 -1.56
N PRO A 281 -9.27 12.54 -2.78
CA PRO A 281 -9.20 13.39 -3.97
C PRO A 281 -10.02 14.68 -3.87
N ALA A 282 -11.23 14.63 -3.31
CA ALA A 282 -12.06 15.82 -3.11
C ALA A 282 -11.47 16.76 -2.06
N LEU A 283 -10.89 16.22 -0.98
CA LEU A 283 -10.22 17.00 0.06
C LEU A 283 -9.00 17.76 -0.50
N GLU A 284 -8.16 17.08 -1.27
CA GLU A 284 -6.93 17.64 -1.85
C GLU A 284 -7.16 18.30 -3.22
N LYS A 285 -8.42 18.38 -3.68
CA LYS A 285 -8.80 18.96 -4.99
C LYS A 285 -8.08 18.33 -6.18
N SER A 286 -7.85 17.02 -6.11
CA SER A 286 -7.19 16.24 -7.17
C SER A 286 -8.18 15.81 -8.24
N ALA A 287 -8.24 16.55 -9.36
CA ALA A 287 -9.09 16.21 -10.51
C ALA A 287 -8.76 14.81 -11.07
N ARG A 288 -7.47 14.44 -11.09
CA ARG A 288 -7.04 13.10 -11.54
C ARG A 288 -7.47 12.00 -10.56
N GLY A 289 -7.43 12.27 -9.26
CA GLY A 289 -7.93 11.37 -8.22
C GLY A 289 -9.45 11.17 -8.30
N GLU A 290 -10.22 12.23 -8.53
CA GLU A 290 -11.68 12.14 -8.72
C GLU A 290 -12.03 11.32 -9.97
N ALA A 291 -11.30 11.54 -11.07
CA ALA A 291 -11.45 10.74 -12.29
C ALA A 291 -11.12 9.26 -12.04
N PHE A 292 -10.08 8.95 -11.25
CA PHE A 292 -9.75 7.58 -10.86
C PHE A 292 -10.90 6.94 -10.05
N VAL A 293 -11.43 7.64 -9.05
CA VAL A 293 -12.56 7.16 -8.24
C VAL A 293 -13.77 6.87 -9.13
N GLN A 294 -14.10 7.76 -10.06
CA GLN A 294 -15.24 7.59 -10.95
C GLN A 294 -15.06 6.42 -11.93
N SER A 295 -13.88 6.31 -12.56
CA SER A 295 -13.56 5.18 -13.46
C SER A 295 -13.59 3.85 -12.72
N PHE A 296 -13.03 3.80 -11.51
CA PHE A 296 -13.03 2.60 -10.69
C PHE A 296 -14.44 2.19 -10.28
N LYS A 297 -15.25 3.15 -9.81
CA LYS A 297 -16.65 2.93 -9.45
C LYS A 297 -17.48 2.44 -10.63
N THR A 298 -17.28 3.02 -11.82
CA THR A 298 -18.01 2.62 -13.03
C THR A 298 -17.67 1.19 -13.43
N ARG A 299 -16.41 0.79 -13.30
CA ARG A 299 -15.94 -0.53 -13.73
C ARG A 299 -16.22 -1.65 -12.74
N TYR A 300 -16.11 -1.37 -11.45
CA TYR A 300 -16.10 -2.39 -10.40
C TYR A 300 -17.27 -2.25 -9.42
N GLU A 301 -18.15 -1.25 -9.61
CA GLU A 301 -19.35 -1.00 -8.79
C GLU A 301 -19.03 -0.86 -7.29
N MET A 302 -17.83 -0.39 -6.98
CA MET A 302 -17.33 -0.20 -5.61
C MET A 302 -16.36 0.99 -5.56
N TYR A 303 -16.14 1.57 -4.39
CA TYR A 303 -15.09 2.57 -4.23
C TYR A 303 -13.69 1.92 -4.18
N PRO A 304 -12.67 2.53 -4.79
CA PRO A 304 -11.30 2.06 -4.67
C PRO A 304 -10.80 2.18 -3.23
N SER A 305 -10.04 1.18 -2.77
CA SER A 305 -9.28 1.25 -1.52
C SER A 305 -7.89 1.85 -1.73
N SER A 306 -7.17 2.14 -0.65
CA SER A 306 -5.74 2.50 -0.70
C SER A 306 -4.88 1.46 -1.42
N SER A 307 -5.24 0.17 -1.36
CA SER A 307 -4.55 -0.90 -2.08
C SER A 307 -4.68 -0.77 -3.60
N ALA A 308 -5.88 -0.42 -4.09
CA ALA A 308 -6.09 -0.15 -5.50
C ALA A 308 -5.37 1.13 -5.93
N ALA A 309 -5.47 2.20 -5.13
CA ALA A 309 -4.80 3.47 -5.38
C ALA A 309 -3.27 3.31 -5.46
N SER A 310 -2.66 2.55 -4.54
CA SER A 310 -1.21 2.30 -4.53
C SER A 310 -0.73 1.57 -5.78
N ALA A 311 -1.37 0.45 -6.14
CA ALA A 311 -1.01 -0.31 -7.33
C ALA A 311 -1.22 0.50 -8.63
N TYR A 312 -2.29 1.30 -8.68
CA TYR A 312 -2.55 2.23 -9.76
C TYR A 312 -1.43 3.29 -9.87
N SER A 313 -1.06 3.93 -8.76
CA SER A 313 0.01 4.93 -8.69
C SER A 313 1.35 4.37 -9.13
N ILE A 314 1.71 3.15 -8.68
CA ILE A 314 2.96 2.48 -9.07
C ILE A 314 3.05 2.30 -10.59
N VAL A 315 1.99 1.79 -11.23
CA VAL A 315 1.98 1.54 -12.67
C VAL A 315 2.10 2.87 -13.44
N GLN A 316 1.38 3.91 -13.02
CA GLN A 316 1.48 5.24 -13.64
C GLN A 316 2.87 5.86 -13.47
N GLN A 317 3.45 5.77 -12.27
CA GLN A 317 4.77 6.34 -11.96
C GLN A 317 5.90 5.60 -12.68
N TRP A 318 5.83 4.27 -12.78
CA TRP A 318 6.78 3.51 -13.57
C TRP A 318 6.68 3.84 -15.07
N ALA A 319 5.46 3.97 -15.60
CA ALA A 319 5.24 4.34 -17.00
C ALA A 319 5.73 5.77 -17.31
N ASP A 320 5.50 6.72 -16.41
CA ASP A 320 6.04 8.09 -16.50
C ASP A 320 7.58 8.09 -16.48
N ALA A 321 8.20 7.37 -15.53
CA ALA A 321 9.65 7.26 -15.44
C ALA A 321 10.25 6.66 -16.73
N ALA A 322 9.62 5.62 -17.30
CA ALA A 322 10.05 5.03 -18.57
C ALA A 322 9.98 6.00 -19.74
N LYS A 323 8.92 6.82 -19.80
CA LYS A 323 8.77 7.86 -20.82
C LYS A 323 9.84 8.95 -20.65
N ARG A 324 10.06 9.45 -19.44
CA ARG A 324 11.08 10.48 -19.15
C ARG A 324 12.50 9.99 -19.38
N ALA A 325 12.80 8.73 -19.04
CA ALA A 325 14.09 8.10 -19.27
C ALA A 325 14.30 7.64 -20.72
N ASN A 326 13.22 7.56 -21.51
CA ASN A 326 13.19 6.90 -22.82
C ASN A 326 13.85 5.50 -22.78
N SER A 327 13.57 4.74 -21.71
CA SER A 327 14.24 3.48 -21.41
C SER A 327 13.38 2.57 -20.53
N LEU A 328 13.61 1.27 -20.61
CA LEU A 328 13.09 0.26 -19.68
C LEU A 328 14.19 -0.33 -18.79
N ASP A 329 15.43 0.14 -18.92
CA ASP A 329 16.53 -0.26 -18.06
C ASP A 329 16.31 0.22 -16.63
N SER A 330 16.40 -0.69 -15.66
CA SER A 330 16.13 -0.40 -14.26
C SER A 330 17.00 0.73 -13.71
N GLU A 331 18.28 0.83 -14.08
CA GLU A 331 19.16 1.90 -13.57
C GLU A 331 18.79 3.27 -14.14
N ALA A 332 18.41 3.35 -15.41
CA ALA A 332 17.86 4.56 -16.01
C ALA A 332 16.54 4.98 -15.32
N LEU A 333 15.67 4.01 -15.03
CA LEU A 333 14.41 4.25 -14.34
C LEU A 333 14.61 4.70 -12.89
N ILE A 334 15.55 4.10 -12.16
CA ILE A 334 15.92 4.50 -10.79
C ILE A 334 16.31 5.97 -10.78
N LYS A 335 17.21 6.40 -11.68
CA LYS A 335 17.63 7.80 -11.80
C LYS A 335 16.47 8.73 -12.15
N ALA A 336 15.52 8.27 -12.96
CA ALA A 336 14.34 9.06 -13.31
C ALA A 336 13.36 9.17 -12.12
N LEU A 337 13.29 8.18 -11.24
CA LEU A 337 12.44 8.16 -10.05
C LEU A 337 13.06 8.96 -8.89
N GLU A 338 14.35 8.79 -8.61
CA GLU A 338 15.05 9.44 -7.49
C GLU A 338 14.86 10.97 -7.52
N GLY A 339 14.17 11.52 -6.52
CA GLY A 339 13.90 12.95 -6.38
C GLY A 339 12.68 13.45 -7.17
N HIS A 340 12.05 12.63 -8.00
CA HIS A 340 10.89 13.01 -8.80
C HIS A 340 9.69 13.37 -7.93
N ARG A 341 9.08 14.53 -8.21
CA ARG A 341 7.85 15.03 -7.61
C ARG A 341 6.69 14.87 -8.59
N TYR A 342 5.52 14.47 -8.09
CA TYR A 342 4.33 14.28 -8.90
C TYR A 342 3.05 14.54 -8.11
N THR A 343 1.97 14.85 -8.83
CA THR A 343 0.61 14.94 -8.28
C THR A 343 -0.27 14.00 -9.10
N LEU A 344 -0.84 12.98 -8.46
CA LEU A 344 -1.64 11.95 -9.16
C LEU A 344 -3.02 11.77 -8.53
N LEU A 345 -3.12 11.07 -7.40
CA LEU A 345 -4.40 10.73 -6.77
C LEU A 345 -4.76 11.62 -5.57
N LYS A 346 -3.82 12.42 -5.10
CA LYS A 346 -3.94 13.35 -3.97
C LYS A 346 -2.98 14.53 -4.16
N ASP A 347 -2.55 15.14 -3.06
CA ASP A 347 -1.53 16.19 -3.01
C ASP A 347 -0.16 15.75 -3.58
N GLU A 348 0.80 16.68 -3.63
CA GLU A 348 2.13 16.41 -4.19
C GLU A 348 2.86 15.32 -3.38
N GLN A 349 3.45 14.38 -4.11
CA GLN A 349 4.24 13.27 -3.59
C GLN A 349 5.66 13.32 -4.17
N GLN A 350 6.62 12.69 -3.49
CA GLN A 350 8.00 12.62 -3.98
C GLN A 350 8.62 11.24 -3.74
N TRP A 351 9.29 10.68 -4.75
CA TRP A 351 10.18 9.55 -4.56
C TRP A 351 11.49 10.01 -3.91
N ARG A 352 11.65 9.73 -2.61
CA ARG A 352 12.82 10.21 -1.87
C ARG A 352 14.09 9.49 -2.33
N PRO A 353 15.16 10.22 -2.71
CA PRO A 353 16.29 9.62 -3.41
C PRO A 353 17.14 8.69 -2.53
N PHE A 354 17.26 8.94 -1.22
CA PHE A 354 18.22 8.18 -0.40
C PHE A 354 17.69 6.85 0.14
N ASP A 355 16.37 6.64 0.17
CA ASP A 355 15.75 5.42 0.68
C ASP A 355 14.61 4.88 -0.20
N HIS A 356 14.22 5.58 -1.26
CA HIS A 356 13.16 5.19 -2.18
C HIS A 356 11.76 5.04 -1.54
N GLN A 357 11.56 5.68 -0.38
CA GLN A 357 10.24 5.89 0.20
C GLN A 357 9.51 7.00 -0.56
N ASN A 358 8.22 6.79 -0.85
CA ASN A 358 7.35 7.86 -1.32
C ASN A 358 6.98 8.83 -0.18
N LEU A 359 7.46 10.06 -0.23
CA LEU A 359 6.98 11.18 0.59
C LEU A 359 5.54 11.48 0.22
N GLN A 360 4.64 11.43 1.20
CA GLN A 360 3.23 11.72 0.99
C GLN A 360 2.53 12.06 2.30
N THR A 361 1.41 12.76 2.19
CA THR A 361 0.50 12.97 3.32
C THR A 361 -0.13 11.66 3.77
N VAL A 362 -0.23 11.43 5.08
CA VAL A 362 -0.93 10.28 5.68
C VAL A 362 -2.05 10.79 6.55
N TYR A 363 -3.18 10.07 6.55
CA TYR A 363 -4.40 10.51 7.24
C TYR A 363 -4.65 9.64 8.46
N ALA A 364 -4.96 10.27 9.59
CA ALA A 364 -5.67 9.60 10.67
C ALA A 364 -7.15 9.53 10.30
N VAL A 365 -7.72 8.34 10.42
CA VAL A 365 -9.12 8.08 10.09
C VAL A 365 -9.86 7.50 11.27
N LYS A 366 -11.15 7.80 11.37
CA LYS A 366 -12.07 7.17 12.32
C LYS A 366 -13.19 6.50 11.54
N VAL A 367 -13.55 5.28 11.93
CA VAL A 367 -14.67 4.57 11.31
C VAL A 367 -15.99 5.22 11.73
N LYS A 368 -16.79 5.58 10.74
CA LYS A 368 -18.10 6.20 10.91
C LYS A 368 -19.11 5.25 11.56
N PRO A 369 -20.12 5.79 12.27
CA PRO A 369 -21.29 5.02 12.70
C PRO A 369 -21.96 4.29 11.54
N ARG A 370 -22.50 3.09 11.79
CA ARG A 370 -23.11 2.25 10.75
C ARG A 370 -24.24 2.97 9.99
N ASP A 371 -25.07 3.72 10.70
CA ASP A 371 -26.18 4.45 10.10
C ASP A 371 -25.71 5.55 9.15
N GLU A 372 -24.55 6.17 9.39
CA GLU A 372 -23.91 7.09 8.44
C GLU A 372 -23.35 6.37 7.22
N VAL A 373 -22.65 5.25 7.42
CA VAL A 373 -22.11 4.42 6.33
C VAL A 373 -23.24 3.99 5.37
N LEU A 374 -24.41 3.64 5.91
CA LEU A 374 -25.55 3.19 5.12
C LEU A 374 -26.27 4.28 4.31
N LYS A 375 -25.97 5.56 4.54
CA LYS A 375 -26.49 6.67 3.72
C LYS A 375 -25.81 6.72 2.35
N ASP A 376 -24.60 6.20 2.24
CA ASP A 376 -23.88 6.12 0.98
C ASP A 376 -24.51 5.06 0.05
N PRO A 377 -24.71 5.34 -1.26
CA PRO A 377 -25.33 4.39 -2.19
C PRO A 377 -24.60 3.04 -2.30
N LEU A 378 -23.28 3.03 -2.14
CA LEU A 378 -22.46 1.81 -2.18
C LEU A 378 -22.23 1.22 -0.78
N LYS A 379 -22.69 1.90 0.28
CA LYS A 379 -22.52 1.52 1.68
C LYS A 379 -21.04 1.31 2.06
N GLN A 380 -20.17 2.11 1.43
CA GLN A 380 -18.70 1.99 1.52
C GLN A 380 -18.02 3.30 1.96
N ASP A 381 -18.79 4.29 2.44
CA ASP A 381 -18.26 5.50 3.08
C ASP A 381 -17.87 5.24 4.54
N TYR A 382 -16.82 4.44 4.75
CA TYR A 382 -16.46 3.97 6.09
C TYR A 382 -15.72 4.99 6.95
N PHE A 383 -15.00 5.94 6.35
CA PHE A 383 -14.02 6.74 7.08
C PHE A 383 -14.41 8.21 7.15
N GLU A 384 -14.21 8.78 8.33
CA GLU A 384 -14.01 10.19 8.57
C GLU A 384 -12.49 10.46 8.66
N ILE A 385 -11.99 11.47 7.96
CA ILE A 385 -10.60 11.92 8.10
C ILE A 385 -10.56 12.90 9.28
N VAL A 386 -9.82 12.55 10.34
CA VAL A 386 -9.83 13.29 11.62
C VAL A 386 -8.55 14.06 11.91
N ASP A 387 -7.44 13.71 11.28
CA ASP A 387 -6.20 14.48 11.27
C ASP A 387 -5.36 14.09 10.04
N ARG A 388 -4.35 14.88 9.72
CA ARG A 388 -3.38 14.58 8.67
C ARG A 388 -1.96 14.96 9.09
N LEU A 389 -0.99 14.28 8.50
CA LEU A 389 0.42 14.61 8.63
C LEU A 389 0.98 14.89 7.25
N ASP A 390 1.40 16.12 7.04
CA ASP A 390 1.98 16.56 5.77
C ASP A 390 3.28 15.81 5.47
N ALA A 391 3.55 15.59 4.17
CA ALA A 391 4.66 14.79 3.68
C ALA A 391 6.04 15.19 4.24
N SER A 392 6.28 16.48 4.53
CA SER A 392 7.55 17.00 5.06
C SER A 392 7.81 16.62 6.53
N ALA A 393 6.77 16.36 7.32
CA ALA A 393 6.87 16.00 8.73
C ALA A 393 6.87 14.47 8.97
N ALA A 394 6.52 13.70 7.93
CA ALA A 394 6.11 12.31 8.06
C ALA A 394 7.27 11.30 8.19
N LEU A 395 8.50 11.64 7.82
CA LEU A 395 9.59 10.66 7.71
C LEU A 395 10.84 10.99 8.54
N PRO A 396 11.68 9.98 8.82
CA PRO A 396 13.00 10.19 9.40
C PRO A 396 13.89 10.99 8.44
N SER A 397 14.73 11.85 9.02
CA SER A 397 15.86 12.50 8.37
C SER A 397 16.86 11.48 7.82
N LEU A 398 17.76 11.92 6.93
CA LEU A 398 18.85 11.08 6.43
C LEU A 398 19.71 10.51 7.58
N SER A 399 19.99 11.31 8.60
CA SER A 399 20.77 10.89 9.76
C SER A 399 20.08 9.81 10.59
N GLU A 400 18.76 9.92 10.79
CA GLU A 400 17.98 8.89 11.51
C GLU A 400 17.93 7.60 10.70
N TRP A 401 17.72 7.69 9.38
CA TRP A 401 17.74 6.52 8.49
C TRP A 401 19.12 5.84 8.46
N GLN A 402 20.20 6.61 8.40
CA GLN A 402 21.57 6.07 8.48
C GLN A 402 21.88 5.44 9.84
N ALA A 403 21.32 5.97 10.93
CA ALA A 403 21.47 5.38 12.25
C ALA A 403 20.77 4.02 12.34
N GLU A 404 19.55 3.90 11.83
CA GLU A 404 18.82 2.63 11.74
C GLU A 404 19.61 1.59 10.92
N ARG A 405 20.13 2.00 9.76
CA ARG A 405 20.94 1.11 8.90
C ARG A 405 22.24 0.68 9.57
N ARG A 406 22.93 1.58 10.26
CA ARG A 406 24.13 1.24 11.03
C ARG A 406 23.82 0.22 12.12
N ALA A 407 22.72 0.41 12.85
CA ALA A 407 22.28 -0.56 13.88
C ALA A 407 21.94 -1.94 13.28
N GLY A 408 21.42 -1.97 12.05
CA GLY A 408 21.16 -3.19 11.29
C GLY A 408 22.37 -3.78 10.55
N GLY A 409 23.57 -3.23 10.71
CA GLY A 409 24.78 -3.70 10.02
C GLY A 409 24.77 -3.46 8.50
N GLN A 410 24.05 -2.44 8.02
CA GLN A 410 23.84 -2.16 6.61
C GLN A 410 24.68 -0.97 6.12
N PRO A 411 25.01 -0.91 4.81
CA PRO A 411 25.64 0.26 4.21
C PRO A 411 24.83 1.54 4.41
N LEU A 412 25.48 2.69 4.56
CA LEU A 412 24.83 3.99 4.82
C LEU A 412 24.16 4.63 3.59
N THR A 413 24.19 3.93 2.45
CA THR A 413 23.52 4.26 1.19
C THR A 413 22.91 3.01 0.61
N LEU A 414 21.93 3.17 -0.30
CA LEU A 414 21.39 2.04 -1.05
C LEU A 414 22.45 1.48 -1.99
N GLN A 415 22.56 0.16 -2.02
CA GLN A 415 23.44 -0.63 -2.89
C GLN A 415 22.62 -1.46 -3.87
#